data_AF-A0A1L3Q3N2-F1
#
_entry.id   AF-A0A1L3Q3N2-F1
#
_cell.length_a   1.000
_cell.length_b   1.000
_cell.length_c   1.000
_cell.angle_alpha   90.00
_cell.angle_beta   90.00
_cell.angle_gamma   90.00
#
_symmetry.space_group_name_H-M   'P 1'
#
loop_
_entity.id
_entity.type
_entity.pdbx_description
1 polymer ?
#
loop_
_entity_poly.entity_id
_entity_poly.type
_entity_poly.pdbx_seq_one_letter_code
_entity_poly.pdbx_strand_id
1 'polypeptide(L)'
;MKSKQRMSICFGIAFALMIASITMMIGPVSATTSDQEHIFPDKTPLQNSIMENMGQSESSKYSIMSTSNTSFNPSNVEYKTEVLEKSKNHIKLKGTTIIQFANPIEAGHSDNKWPKIQISENPEFIEEGTVVPGEYDQAIKDYILSQIQEIEDEEEREAALSAWENYDFESGPREHTITEYYEITYPEESQSVMYYAAASDFPAATNDVLMGFTYEAPNIDWIIEDRVTIIGFEIAHYKAGIEFDAALGLRLPAEVTINHPSKMYEPGSHIMSSSINGVDWNADQYIAANVPAENGNEFVARMDAFAGIIVEILGKTVGDSGIDIDKDYGDSFETPFGPDEEFPLQSLSLSPDDTGLKWGIDAVSLGIGLTMDPNIGSETINADWTASGDATGKGTIIYSHPDELYNFGPLIANTSASSSNYADIQLSDFEYHFDKCNFDLYANIDLEILSIDFDIIEIPIIHKDVSEVTGGLYVGVHEGTNADSANVIIPVIEENSYVKGMVYSGKDLHDIIGVDGEYIQMDGRNFEGFLYESHEKS
;
A
#
# COMPACT_ATOMS: atom_id res chain seq x y z
N MET A 1 -28.68 9.99 12.56
CA MET A 1 -29.59 11.17 12.48
C MET A 1 -28.91 12.51 12.79
N LYS A 2 -27.94 12.62 13.72
CA LYS A 2 -27.18 13.87 13.96
C LYS A 2 -26.06 14.16 12.95
N SER A 3 -25.56 13.16 12.21
CA SER A 3 -24.58 13.31 11.11
C SER A 3 -25.22 13.91 9.84
N LYS A 4 -26.43 13.47 9.48
CA LYS A 4 -27.20 13.96 8.30
C LYS A 4 -27.40 15.49 8.27
N GLN A 5 -27.46 16.16 9.42
CA GLN A 5 -27.64 17.61 9.48
C GLN A 5 -26.34 18.42 9.34
N ARG A 6 -25.16 17.82 9.54
CA ARG A 6 -23.90 18.59 9.47
C ARG A 6 -23.38 18.70 8.04
N MET A 7 -23.55 17.68 7.21
CA MET A 7 -22.94 17.65 5.86
C MET A 7 -23.74 18.43 4.80
N SER A 8 -25.08 18.34 4.75
CA SER A 8 -25.89 19.23 3.87
C SER A 8 -25.77 20.72 4.26
N ILE A 9 -25.51 21.00 5.54
CA ILE A 9 -25.19 22.35 5.99
C ILE A 9 -23.78 22.75 5.54
N CYS A 10 -22.79 21.85 5.51
CA CYS A 10 -21.44 22.14 5.02
C CYS A 10 -21.35 22.35 3.50
N PHE A 11 -22.08 21.60 2.66
CA PHE A 11 -22.08 21.84 1.20
C PHE A 11 -22.86 23.12 0.84
N GLY A 12 -23.98 23.38 1.52
CA GLY A 12 -24.70 24.66 1.41
C GLY A 12 -23.91 25.85 1.97
N ILE A 13 -23.09 25.64 3.01
CA ILE A 13 -22.20 26.66 3.59
C ILE A 13 -20.93 26.84 2.75
N ALA A 14 -20.39 25.82 2.08
CA ALA A 14 -19.29 25.97 1.14
C ALA A 14 -19.74 26.81 -0.07
N PHE A 15 -20.92 26.51 -0.63
CA PHE A 15 -21.53 27.31 -1.70
C PHE A 15 -21.89 28.74 -1.24
N ALA A 16 -22.34 28.93 0.01
CA ALA A 16 -22.65 30.25 0.57
C ALA A 16 -21.41 31.05 1.06
N LEU A 17 -20.35 30.39 1.54
CA LEU A 17 -19.06 31.00 1.91
C LEU A 17 -18.26 31.40 0.68
N MET A 18 -18.42 30.67 -0.44
CA MET A 18 -17.85 31.03 -1.74
C MET A 18 -18.41 32.38 -2.23
N ILE A 19 -19.69 32.67 -1.96
CA ILE A 19 -20.31 33.99 -2.24
C ILE A 19 -19.85 35.06 -1.21
N ALA A 20 -19.61 34.69 0.05
CA ALA A 20 -19.26 35.64 1.11
C ALA A 20 -17.76 36.06 1.12
N SER A 21 -16.86 35.22 0.62
CA SER A 21 -15.39 35.41 0.72
C SER A 21 -14.82 36.45 -0.25
N ILE A 22 -15.61 36.95 -1.20
CA ILE A 22 -15.24 38.04 -2.12
C ILE A 22 -15.10 39.40 -1.39
N THR A 23 -15.50 39.51 -0.11
CA THR A 23 -15.57 40.81 0.59
C THR A 23 -14.40 41.12 1.54
N MET A 24 -13.47 40.20 1.82
CA MET A 24 -12.42 40.44 2.82
C MET A 24 -11.04 39.87 2.43
N MET A 25 -10.20 40.72 1.83
CA MET A 25 -8.74 40.57 1.89
C MET A 25 -8.12 41.77 2.60
N ILE A 26 -7.09 41.51 3.44
CA ILE A 26 -5.73 42.12 3.46
C ILE A 26 -5.14 42.04 4.90
N GLY A 27 -4.03 41.31 5.06
CA GLY A 27 -3.14 41.39 6.23
C GLY A 27 -1.92 40.44 6.16
N PRO A 28 -0.67 40.86 6.43
CA PRO A 28 0.55 40.13 6.02
C PRO A 28 1.22 39.24 7.10
N VAL A 29 2.06 38.30 6.60
CA VAL A 29 2.83 37.26 7.32
C VAL A 29 4.27 37.69 7.64
N SER A 30 4.92 37.09 8.65
CA SER A 30 6.39 37.07 8.80
C SER A 30 6.89 35.81 9.53
N ALA A 31 8.05 35.29 9.08
CA ALA A 31 8.73 34.06 9.51
C ALA A 31 9.99 34.32 10.36
N THR A 32 10.61 33.26 10.96
CA THR A 32 12.08 32.93 10.95
C THR A 32 12.51 31.82 11.95
N THR A 33 13.76 31.36 11.77
CA THR A 33 14.48 30.08 12.01
C THR A 33 15.42 30.00 13.25
N SER A 34 15.99 28.81 13.56
CA SER A 34 17.46 28.46 13.47
C SER A 34 18.05 27.48 14.53
N ASP A 35 19.04 26.68 14.09
CA ASP A 35 19.85 25.62 14.75
C ASP A 35 20.94 26.06 15.78
N GLN A 36 21.56 25.10 16.50
CA GLN A 36 23.02 25.04 16.80
C GLN A 36 23.51 23.66 17.34
N GLU A 37 24.80 23.35 17.08
CA GLU A 37 25.50 22.05 17.23
C GLU A 37 26.83 22.18 18.02
N HIS A 38 27.33 21.10 18.67
CA HIS A 38 28.64 21.02 19.39
C HIS A 38 29.25 19.59 19.47
N ILE A 39 30.55 19.46 19.82
CA ILE A 39 31.59 18.54 19.26
C ILE A 39 32.15 17.44 20.24
N PHE A 40 32.64 16.28 19.67
CA PHE A 40 33.65 15.22 20.09
C PHE A 40 33.19 13.93 20.86
N PRO A 41 33.91 12.76 20.89
CA PRO A 41 34.81 12.03 19.93
C PRO A 41 34.57 10.47 19.74
N ASP A 42 35.08 9.92 18.62
CA ASP A 42 35.54 8.57 18.13
C ASP A 42 34.84 7.19 18.39
N LYS A 43 34.43 6.48 17.30
CA LYS A 43 34.06 5.03 17.19
C LYS A 43 34.43 4.40 15.81
N THR A 44 34.43 3.06 15.67
CA THR A 44 34.93 2.30 14.48
C THR A 44 33.86 1.92 13.43
N PRO A 45 34.23 1.67 12.14
CA PRO A 45 33.27 1.39 11.05
C PRO A 45 32.39 0.14 11.21
N LEU A 46 32.91 -0.95 11.79
CA LEU A 46 32.13 -2.16 12.09
C LEU A 46 31.04 -1.90 13.14
N GLN A 47 31.31 -0.99 14.09
CA GLN A 47 30.33 -0.59 15.10
C GLN A 47 29.19 0.24 14.48
N ASN A 48 29.43 0.93 13.36
CA ASN A 48 28.40 1.71 12.68
C ASN A 48 27.40 0.80 11.95
N SER A 49 27.88 -0.23 11.23
CA SER A 49 27.01 -1.15 10.47
C SER A 49 26.10 -2.00 11.38
N ILE A 50 26.61 -2.44 12.53
CA ILE A 50 25.81 -3.18 13.52
C ILE A 50 24.76 -2.27 14.17
N MET A 51 25.09 -0.99 14.41
CA MET A 51 24.16 -0.03 15.01
C MET A 51 23.09 0.48 14.05
N GLU A 52 23.39 0.65 12.75
CA GLU A 52 22.39 1.03 11.74
C GLU A 52 21.31 -0.04 11.56
N ASN A 53 21.70 -1.32 11.57
CA ASN A 53 20.75 -2.43 11.46
C ASN A 53 19.93 -2.67 12.74
N MET A 54 20.45 -2.28 13.90
CA MET A 54 19.70 -2.35 15.17
C MET A 54 18.84 -1.10 15.45
N GLY A 55 19.10 0.02 14.75
CA GLY A 55 18.47 1.32 15.01
C GLY A 55 17.16 1.59 14.29
N GLN A 56 16.65 0.67 13.45
CA GLN A 56 15.35 0.84 12.76
C GLN A 56 14.14 0.39 13.59
N SER A 57 14.32 0.08 14.87
CA SER A 57 13.22 -0.12 15.84
C SER A 57 13.41 0.85 17.00
N GLU A 58 12.59 1.90 17.01
CA GLU A 58 12.50 3.00 17.99
C GLU A 58 13.49 4.16 17.85
N SER A 59 12.95 5.27 17.34
CA SER A 59 13.56 6.59 17.37
C SER A 59 13.57 7.15 18.81
N SER A 60 14.76 7.38 19.38
CA SER A 60 15.20 8.70 19.82
C SER A 60 16.50 8.66 20.64
N LYS A 61 17.40 9.59 20.27
CA LYS A 61 18.69 9.93 20.90
C LYS A 61 19.82 8.94 20.63
N TYR A 62 20.56 9.16 19.55
CA TYR A 62 21.93 9.71 19.54
C TYR A 62 22.41 9.76 18.07
N SER A 63 22.89 10.92 17.62
CA SER A 63 23.54 11.08 16.31
C SER A 63 24.96 10.51 16.36
N ILE A 64 25.37 9.74 15.34
CA ILE A 64 26.77 9.61 14.94
C ILE A 64 26.83 9.52 13.40
N MET A 65 27.38 10.57 12.76
CA MET A 65 28.07 10.42 11.49
C MET A 65 29.52 9.99 11.75
N SER A 66 30.05 9.13 10.89
CA SER A 66 31.49 8.91 10.74
C SER A 66 31.85 8.97 9.25
N THR A 67 32.73 9.90 8.88
CA THR A 67 33.45 9.87 7.62
C THR A 67 34.90 9.46 7.87
N SER A 68 35.28 8.33 7.28
CA SER A 68 36.61 8.13 6.72
C SER A 68 36.40 7.59 5.31
N ASN A 69 36.54 8.47 4.32
CA ASN A 69 36.40 8.15 2.91
C ASN A 69 37.59 7.32 2.43
N THR A 70 37.48 6.00 2.51
CA THR A 70 37.79 5.17 1.34
C THR A 70 36.47 4.92 0.66
N SER A 71 36.25 5.47 -0.53
CA SER A 71 35.03 5.25 -1.31
C SER A 71 34.98 3.77 -1.70
N PHE A 72 34.38 2.96 -0.84
CA PHE A 72 34.04 1.59 -1.16
C PHE A 72 32.80 1.65 -2.04
N ASN A 73 32.89 1.18 -3.28
CA ASN A 73 31.76 1.21 -4.19
C ASN A 73 30.76 0.11 -3.79
N PRO A 74 29.54 0.45 -3.32
CA PRO A 74 28.57 -0.54 -2.85
C PRO A 74 28.10 -1.50 -3.96
N SER A 75 28.37 -1.22 -5.24
CA SER A 75 28.03 -2.13 -6.34
C SER A 75 28.83 -3.45 -6.36
N ASN A 76 29.90 -3.56 -5.57
CA ASN A 76 30.81 -4.70 -5.60
C ASN A 76 30.62 -5.68 -4.43
N VAL A 77 29.53 -5.54 -3.68
CA VAL A 77 29.19 -6.45 -2.58
C VAL A 77 27.84 -7.08 -2.84
N GLU A 78 27.82 -8.40 -2.93
CA GLU A 78 26.60 -9.20 -2.93
C GLU A 78 26.48 -9.91 -1.58
N TYR A 79 25.33 -9.78 -0.92
CA TYR A 79 25.03 -10.49 0.31
C TYR A 79 23.87 -11.46 0.07
N LYS A 80 24.07 -12.72 0.44
CA LYS A 80 23.08 -13.80 0.36
C LYS A 80 22.91 -14.45 1.71
N THR A 81 21.67 -14.74 2.09
CA THR A 81 21.35 -15.51 3.30
C THR A 81 20.63 -16.79 2.94
N GLU A 82 21.09 -17.89 3.51
CA GLU A 82 20.47 -19.21 3.38
C GLU A 82 20.09 -19.74 4.76
N VAL A 83 18.87 -20.24 4.93
CA VAL A 83 18.46 -20.93 6.17
C VAL A 83 18.89 -22.38 6.06
N LEU A 84 19.85 -22.80 6.89
CA LEU A 84 20.37 -24.17 6.90
C LEU A 84 19.55 -25.09 7.79
N GLU A 85 19.10 -24.59 8.94
CA GLU A 85 18.30 -25.34 9.89
C GLU A 85 17.29 -24.43 10.55
N LYS A 86 16.06 -24.92 10.73
CA LYS A 86 15.01 -24.22 11.45
C LYS A 86 14.28 -25.22 12.35
N SER A 87 14.40 -25.03 13.65
CA SER A 87 13.64 -25.76 14.67
C SER A 87 12.81 -24.79 15.53
N LYS A 88 12.07 -25.31 16.51
CA LYS A 88 11.13 -24.51 17.34
C LYS A 88 11.80 -23.30 17.99
N ASN A 89 13.06 -23.41 18.41
CA ASN A 89 13.78 -22.38 19.16
C ASN A 89 15.16 -22.07 18.60
N HIS A 90 15.49 -22.58 17.42
CA HIS A 90 16.83 -22.47 16.84
C HIS A 90 16.74 -22.21 15.34
N ILE A 91 17.43 -21.18 14.87
CA ILE A 91 17.64 -20.93 13.45
C ILE A 91 19.13 -20.90 13.19
N LYS A 92 19.56 -21.70 12.23
CA LYS A 92 20.92 -21.67 11.69
C LYS A 92 20.89 -21.04 10.31
N LEU A 93 21.52 -19.88 10.18
CA LEU A 93 21.67 -19.16 8.93
C LEU A 93 23.10 -19.28 8.42
N LYS A 94 23.24 -19.24 7.10
CA LYS A 94 24.50 -19.06 6.40
C LYS A 94 24.43 -17.74 5.65
N GLY A 95 25.15 -16.74 6.14
CA GLY A 95 25.42 -15.51 5.41
C GLY A 95 26.58 -15.74 4.45
N THR A 96 26.43 -15.33 3.21
CA THR A 96 27.49 -15.35 2.20
C THR A 96 27.66 -13.94 1.66
N THR A 97 28.80 -13.34 1.94
CA THR A 97 29.18 -12.02 1.42
C THR A 97 30.23 -12.21 0.33
N ILE A 98 29.92 -11.79 -0.89
CA ILE A 98 30.83 -11.82 -2.02
C ILE A 98 31.32 -10.39 -2.24
N ILE A 99 32.62 -10.18 -2.15
CA ILE A 99 33.27 -8.88 -2.35
C ILE A 99 34.18 -8.97 -3.56
N GLN A 100 33.96 -8.10 -4.55
CA GLN A 100 34.80 -8.02 -5.74
C GLN A 100 35.71 -6.79 -5.67
N PHE A 101 37.02 -7.02 -5.80
CA PHE A 101 38.02 -5.97 -5.93
C PHE A 101 38.59 -6.01 -7.35
N ALA A 102 38.58 -4.89 -8.06
CA ALA A 102 39.15 -4.79 -9.40
C ALA A 102 40.69 -4.85 -9.38
N ASN A 103 41.32 -4.53 -8.24
CA ASN A 103 42.77 -4.54 -8.02
C ASN A 103 43.10 -4.48 -6.50
N PRO A 104 44.36 -4.72 -6.08
CA PRO A 104 44.75 -4.70 -4.67
C PRO A 104 44.57 -3.34 -3.95
N ILE A 105 44.64 -2.22 -4.69
CA ILE A 105 44.47 -0.89 -4.07
C ILE A 105 43.06 -0.72 -3.52
N GLU A 106 42.04 -1.24 -4.22
CA GLU A 106 40.65 -1.22 -3.75
C GLU A 106 40.46 -2.02 -2.44
N ALA A 107 41.26 -3.07 -2.23
CA ALA A 107 41.30 -3.83 -0.99
C ALA A 107 42.21 -3.20 0.10
N GLY A 108 42.78 -2.02 -0.15
CA GLY A 108 43.62 -1.30 0.80
C GLY A 108 45.11 -1.69 0.78
N HIS A 109 45.56 -2.45 -0.22
CA HIS A 109 46.99 -2.78 -0.38
C HIS A 109 47.73 -1.66 -1.11
N SER A 110 48.53 -0.89 -0.36
CA SER A 110 49.22 0.30 -0.86
C SER A 110 50.33 0.03 -1.88
N ASP A 111 50.80 -1.22 -1.99
CA ASP A 111 51.85 -1.65 -2.92
C ASP A 111 51.29 -2.19 -4.25
N ASN A 112 49.97 -2.11 -4.46
CA ASN A 112 49.26 -2.64 -5.62
C ASN A 112 49.56 -4.12 -5.89
N LYS A 113 49.77 -4.88 -4.80
CA LYS A 113 49.99 -6.33 -4.86
C LYS A 113 49.11 -7.04 -3.86
N TRP A 114 48.53 -8.16 -4.29
CA TRP A 114 47.89 -9.07 -3.37
C TRP A 114 48.92 -9.73 -2.47
N PRO A 115 48.60 -9.96 -1.18
CA PRO A 115 49.44 -10.76 -0.31
C PRO A 115 49.55 -12.18 -0.87
N LYS A 116 50.73 -12.77 -0.71
CA LYS A 116 50.98 -14.17 -1.06
C LYS A 116 50.00 -15.09 -0.32
N ILE A 117 49.46 -16.08 -1.01
CA ILE A 117 48.60 -17.09 -0.39
C ILE A 117 49.51 -18.05 0.39
N GLN A 118 49.65 -17.81 1.68
CA GLN A 118 50.49 -18.60 2.57
C GLN A 118 49.64 -19.28 3.63
N ILE A 119 49.68 -20.62 3.67
CA ILE A 119 49.02 -21.40 4.71
C ILE A 119 50.07 -21.72 5.78
N SER A 120 49.92 -21.13 6.96
CA SER A 120 50.90 -21.24 8.03
C SER A 120 50.80 -22.53 8.84
N GLU A 121 49.61 -23.13 8.94
CA GLU A 121 49.34 -24.33 9.72
C GLU A 121 48.36 -25.25 8.98
N ASN A 122 48.40 -26.55 9.28
CA ASN A 122 47.52 -27.53 8.65
C ASN A 122 46.09 -27.33 9.20
N PRO A 123 45.09 -26.98 8.37
CA PRO A 123 43.74 -26.77 8.87
C PRO A 123 43.16 -28.08 9.42
N GLU A 124 42.65 -28.06 10.66
CA GLU A 124 42.11 -29.25 11.34
C GLU A 124 40.82 -29.80 10.72
N PHE A 125 40.19 -29.07 9.79
CA PHE A 125 38.87 -29.38 9.25
C PHE A 125 38.86 -29.37 7.73
N ILE A 126 39.23 -30.48 7.10
CA ILE A 126 38.81 -30.79 5.73
C ILE A 126 38.57 -32.30 5.63
N GLU A 127 37.31 -32.71 5.48
CA GLU A 127 36.92 -34.14 5.36
C GLU A 127 37.33 -34.74 4.00
N GLU A 128 37.66 -33.91 2.99
CA GLU A 128 38.20 -34.35 1.69
C GLU A 128 39.31 -33.41 1.18
N GLY A 129 40.57 -33.89 1.19
CA GLY A 129 41.75 -33.19 0.65
C GLY A 129 42.88 -33.01 1.67
N THR A 130 44.14 -32.94 1.21
CA THR A 130 45.31 -32.64 2.07
C THR A 130 45.83 -31.25 1.74
N VAL A 131 45.53 -30.27 2.58
CA VAL A 131 46.17 -28.95 2.54
C VAL A 131 47.47 -29.04 3.35
N VAL A 132 48.58 -28.53 2.83
CA VAL A 132 49.91 -28.60 3.47
C VAL A 132 50.42 -27.18 3.66
N PRO A 133 51.04 -26.83 4.80
CA PRO A 133 51.62 -25.51 4.97
C PRO A 133 52.60 -25.15 3.84
N GLY A 134 52.47 -23.95 3.27
CA GLY A 134 53.25 -23.53 2.12
C GLY A 134 52.74 -22.25 1.44
N GLU A 135 53.52 -21.76 0.48
CA GLU A 135 53.12 -20.69 -0.44
C GLU A 135 52.42 -21.34 -1.65
N TYR A 136 51.17 -20.94 -1.91
CA TYR A 136 50.30 -21.56 -2.89
C TYR A 136 50.24 -20.83 -4.23
N ASP A 137 50.77 -19.61 -4.33
CA ASP A 137 50.69 -18.82 -5.57
C ASP A 137 51.26 -19.59 -6.77
N GLN A 138 52.42 -20.26 -6.60
CA GLN A 138 53.01 -21.05 -7.67
C GLN A 138 52.18 -22.31 -7.97
N ALA A 139 51.67 -22.99 -6.95
CA ALA A 139 50.84 -24.18 -7.13
C ALA A 139 49.53 -23.87 -7.88
N ILE A 140 48.91 -22.73 -7.58
CA ILE A 140 47.72 -22.24 -8.29
C ILE A 140 48.06 -21.88 -9.73
N LYS A 141 49.19 -21.18 -9.95
CA LYS A 141 49.65 -20.85 -11.31
C LYS A 141 49.89 -22.10 -12.15
N ASP A 142 50.56 -23.09 -11.57
CA ASP A 142 50.86 -24.36 -12.24
C ASP A 142 49.58 -25.13 -12.55
N TYR A 143 48.60 -25.13 -11.63
CA TYR A 143 47.31 -25.77 -11.83
C TYR A 143 46.47 -25.11 -12.93
N ILE A 144 46.36 -23.78 -12.94
CA ILE A 144 45.64 -23.06 -14.01
C ILE A 144 46.33 -23.32 -15.36
N LEU A 145 47.65 -23.28 -15.40
CA LEU A 145 48.41 -23.59 -16.61
C LEU A 145 48.15 -25.03 -17.09
N SER A 146 48.06 -26.01 -16.18
CA SER A 146 47.72 -27.38 -16.56
C SER A 146 46.30 -27.50 -17.09
N GLN A 147 45.34 -26.78 -16.52
CA GLN A 147 43.96 -26.74 -17.03
C GLN A 147 43.87 -26.09 -18.42
N ILE A 148 44.62 -25.01 -18.67
CA ILE A 148 44.72 -24.42 -20.01
C ILE A 148 45.32 -25.42 -21.01
N GLN A 149 46.31 -26.20 -20.60
CA GLN A 149 46.93 -27.23 -21.46
C GLN A 149 45.98 -28.39 -21.80
N GLU A 150 44.96 -28.63 -20.98
CA GLU A 150 43.93 -29.65 -21.20
C GLU A 150 42.84 -29.22 -22.21
N ILE A 151 42.82 -27.95 -22.64
CA ILE A 151 41.89 -27.48 -23.68
C ILE A 151 42.21 -28.16 -25.02
N GLU A 152 41.21 -28.88 -25.57
CA GLU A 152 41.36 -29.66 -26.81
C GLU A 152 41.41 -28.79 -28.08
N ASP A 153 40.71 -27.66 -28.08
CA ASP A 153 40.70 -26.72 -29.20
C ASP A 153 41.97 -25.86 -29.21
N GLU A 154 42.71 -25.89 -30.32
CA GLU A 154 44.01 -25.21 -30.44
C GLU A 154 43.89 -23.69 -30.40
N GLU A 155 42.85 -23.12 -31.03
CA GLU A 155 42.66 -21.67 -31.10
C GLU A 155 42.26 -21.11 -29.73
N GLU A 156 41.35 -21.81 -29.03
CA GLU A 156 40.94 -21.49 -27.66
C GLU A 156 42.10 -21.62 -26.66
N ARG A 157 42.90 -22.69 -26.78
CA ARG A 157 44.08 -22.89 -25.92
C ARG A 157 45.13 -21.79 -26.09
N GLU A 158 45.48 -21.44 -27.32
CA GLU A 158 46.46 -20.38 -27.60
C GLU A 158 45.94 -19.01 -27.13
N ALA A 159 44.64 -18.74 -27.28
CA ALA A 159 44.02 -17.53 -26.73
C ALA A 159 44.08 -17.50 -25.18
N ALA A 160 43.80 -18.63 -24.53
CA ALA A 160 43.85 -18.75 -23.07
C ALA A 160 45.29 -18.64 -22.52
N LEU A 161 46.28 -19.26 -23.20
CA LEU A 161 47.70 -19.12 -22.86
C LEU A 161 48.16 -17.67 -22.99
N SER A 162 47.80 -17.01 -24.10
CA SER A 162 48.11 -15.59 -24.31
C SER A 162 47.46 -14.70 -23.24
N ALA A 163 46.21 -14.95 -22.87
CA ALA A 163 45.55 -14.22 -21.80
C ALA A 163 46.24 -14.46 -20.43
N TRP A 164 46.64 -15.69 -20.14
CA TRP A 164 47.32 -16.07 -18.91
C TRP A 164 48.73 -15.47 -18.78
N GLU A 165 49.51 -15.47 -19.86
CA GLU A 165 50.84 -14.82 -19.89
C GLU A 165 50.77 -13.30 -19.64
N ASN A 166 49.65 -12.68 -20.02
CA ASN A 166 49.38 -11.26 -19.80
C ASN A 166 48.64 -10.98 -18.49
N TYR A 167 48.22 -12.01 -17.74
CA TYR A 167 47.49 -11.84 -16.48
C TYR A 167 48.47 -11.60 -15.32
N ASP A 168 48.43 -10.39 -14.74
CA ASP A 168 49.18 -10.09 -13.53
C ASP A 168 48.47 -10.67 -12.30
N PHE A 169 48.87 -11.87 -11.89
CA PHE A 169 48.32 -12.56 -10.71
C PHE A 169 48.46 -11.76 -9.41
N GLU A 170 49.46 -10.86 -9.33
CA GLU A 170 49.70 -10.02 -8.16
C GLU A 170 48.81 -8.78 -8.16
N SER A 171 48.33 -8.30 -9.31
CA SER A 171 47.54 -7.06 -9.39
C SER A 171 46.15 -7.18 -10.01
N GLY A 172 45.76 -8.37 -10.49
CA GLY A 172 44.48 -8.62 -11.15
C GLY A 172 43.27 -8.54 -10.21
N PRO A 173 42.04 -8.57 -10.75
CA PRO A 173 40.83 -8.58 -9.94
C PRO A 173 40.71 -9.86 -9.09
N ARG A 174 40.13 -9.74 -7.89
CA ARG A 174 39.82 -10.88 -6.99
C ARG A 174 38.42 -10.79 -6.43
N GLU A 175 37.80 -11.94 -6.30
CA GLU A 175 36.55 -12.14 -5.57
C GLU A 175 36.84 -12.83 -4.24
N HIS A 176 36.29 -12.28 -3.16
CA HIS A 176 36.36 -12.87 -1.82
C HIS A 176 34.97 -13.27 -1.38
N THR A 177 34.79 -14.55 -1.11
CA THR A 177 33.55 -15.09 -0.53
C THR A 177 33.76 -15.33 0.95
N ILE A 178 33.10 -14.54 1.77
CA ILE A 178 33.07 -14.70 3.23
C ILE A 178 31.80 -15.47 3.55
N THR A 179 31.94 -16.64 4.17
CA THR A 179 30.80 -17.41 4.68
C THR A 179 30.76 -17.31 6.20
N GLU A 180 29.65 -16.82 6.72
CA GLU A 180 29.41 -16.71 8.15
C GLU A 180 28.21 -17.59 8.53
N TYR A 181 28.30 -18.24 9.68
CA TYR A 181 27.23 -19.04 10.23
C TYR A 181 26.67 -18.36 11.46
N TYR A 182 25.37 -18.09 11.44
CA TYR A 182 24.67 -17.49 12.56
C TYR A 182 23.75 -18.54 13.17
N GLU A 183 23.98 -18.84 14.44
CA GLU A 183 23.06 -19.66 15.24
C GLU A 183 22.31 -18.75 16.19
N ILE A 184 21.01 -18.61 15.96
CA ILE A 184 20.14 -17.80 16.80
C ILE A 184 19.23 -18.73 17.57
N THR A 185 19.43 -18.78 18.89
CA THR A 185 18.59 -19.54 19.81
C THR A 185 17.72 -18.59 20.60
N TYR A 186 16.40 -18.75 20.50
CA TYR A 186 15.45 -17.87 21.17
C TYR A 186 14.95 -18.49 22.48
N PRO A 187 14.71 -17.67 23.53
CA PRO A 187 13.95 -18.10 24.69
C PRO A 187 12.55 -18.56 24.25
N GLU A 188 12.01 -19.63 24.85
CA GLU A 188 10.66 -20.12 24.52
C GLU A 188 9.58 -19.02 24.64
N GLU A 189 9.80 -18.02 25.50
CA GLU A 189 8.88 -16.91 25.76
C GLU A 189 8.89 -15.82 24.68
N SER A 190 9.86 -15.81 23.75
CA SER A 190 10.01 -14.80 22.70
C SER A 190 9.38 -15.20 21.35
N GLN A 191 8.70 -16.36 21.30
CA GLN A 191 8.19 -16.98 20.07
C GLN A 191 7.05 -16.22 19.40
N SER A 192 6.35 -15.34 20.12
CA SER A 192 5.22 -14.57 19.59
C SER A 192 5.62 -13.40 18.68
N VAL A 193 6.91 -13.09 18.47
CA VAL A 193 7.30 -11.95 17.61
C VAL A 193 7.92 -12.42 16.30
N MET A 194 8.62 -13.55 16.27
CA MET A 194 9.38 -14.00 15.10
C MET A 194 8.64 -14.94 14.15
N TYR A 195 7.49 -15.50 14.56
CA TYR A 195 6.60 -16.21 13.62
C TYR A 195 5.96 -15.27 12.59
N TYR A 196 5.99 -13.95 12.83
CA TYR A 196 5.39 -12.92 11.98
C TYR A 196 6.30 -12.41 10.86
N ALA A 197 7.63 -12.53 11.00
CA ALA A 197 8.59 -11.95 10.03
C ALA A 197 8.95 -12.86 8.84
N ALA A 198 8.53 -14.14 8.85
CA ALA A 198 8.79 -15.10 7.77
C ALA A 198 7.56 -15.35 6.89
N ALA A 199 6.73 -14.32 6.72
CA ALA A 199 5.46 -14.39 6.03
C ALA A 199 5.61 -14.15 4.52
N SER A 200 5.78 -15.22 3.76
CA SER A 200 5.60 -15.17 2.30
C SER A 200 4.24 -15.69 1.84
N ASP A 201 3.40 -16.24 2.73
CA ASP A 201 2.12 -16.87 2.35
C ASP A 201 1.02 -16.61 3.41
N PHE A 202 0.76 -15.34 3.75
CA PHE A 202 -0.51 -15.03 4.42
C PHE A 202 -1.63 -15.08 3.38
N PRO A 203 -2.71 -15.85 3.62
CA PRO A 203 -3.93 -15.65 2.85
C PRO A 203 -4.38 -14.20 2.98
N ALA A 204 -4.82 -13.66 1.84
CA ALA A 204 -5.39 -12.33 1.73
C ALA A 204 -6.91 -12.47 1.49
N ALA A 205 -7.70 -11.72 2.24
CA ALA A 205 -9.12 -11.57 1.98
C ALA A 205 -9.37 -10.16 1.44
N THR A 206 -9.94 -10.08 0.23
CA THR A 206 -10.24 -8.84 -0.46
C THR A 206 -11.74 -8.56 -0.38
N ASN A 207 -12.12 -7.37 0.05
CA ASN A 207 -13.50 -6.95 0.17
C ASN A 207 -13.65 -5.53 -0.40
N ASP A 208 -14.76 -5.32 -1.09
CA ASP A 208 -15.18 -4.02 -1.59
C ASP A 208 -15.86 -3.21 -0.49
N VAL A 209 -15.55 -1.92 -0.39
CA VAL A 209 -16.23 -0.96 0.49
C VAL A 209 -16.66 0.27 -0.31
N LEU A 210 -17.82 0.84 0.02
CA LEU A 210 -18.28 2.08 -0.59
C LEU A 210 -18.44 3.18 0.45
N MET A 211 -17.64 4.24 0.31
CA MET A 211 -17.79 5.46 1.10
C MET A 211 -18.54 6.53 0.29
N GLY A 212 -19.04 7.56 0.97
CA GLY A 212 -19.68 8.70 0.32
C GLY A 212 -21.18 8.82 0.58
N PHE A 213 -21.86 9.49 -0.34
CA PHE A 213 -23.30 9.70 -0.29
C PHE A 213 -23.87 9.86 -1.70
N THR A 214 -25.15 9.51 -1.85
CA THR A 214 -25.94 9.86 -3.03
C THR A 214 -27.27 10.39 -2.53
N TYR A 215 -27.65 11.57 -3.01
CA TYR A 215 -28.94 12.19 -2.77
C TYR A 215 -29.71 12.28 -4.08
N GLU A 216 -30.78 11.51 -4.19
CA GLU A 216 -31.73 11.61 -5.28
C GLU A 216 -32.91 12.46 -4.82
N ALA A 217 -33.20 13.51 -5.57
CA ALA A 217 -34.44 14.24 -5.41
C ALA A 217 -35.62 13.36 -5.85
N PRO A 218 -36.83 13.59 -5.32
CA PRO A 218 -38.00 12.86 -5.79
C PRO A 218 -38.18 13.09 -7.29
N ASN A 219 -38.17 12.01 -8.06
CA ASN A 219 -38.53 12.06 -9.47
C ASN A 219 -40.02 12.45 -9.60
N ILE A 220 -40.26 13.61 -10.20
CA ILE A 220 -41.59 14.09 -10.56
C ILE A 220 -41.66 14.02 -12.08
N ASP A 221 -42.56 13.22 -12.62
CA ASP A 221 -42.86 13.21 -14.05
C ASP A 221 -44.37 13.34 -14.26
N TRP A 222 -44.80 14.54 -14.63
CA TRP A 222 -46.16 14.90 -15.03
C TRP A 222 -46.18 15.42 -16.47
N ILE A 223 -45.41 14.80 -17.35
CA ILE A 223 -45.40 15.15 -18.77
C ILE A 223 -46.56 14.49 -19.51
N ILE A 224 -47.19 15.28 -20.37
CA ILE A 224 -48.04 14.82 -21.45
C ILE A 224 -47.26 15.04 -22.74
N GLU A 225 -46.84 13.95 -23.35
CA GLU A 225 -46.12 13.94 -24.62
C GLU A 225 -47.00 13.30 -25.72
N ASP A 226 -47.09 13.93 -26.89
CA ASP A 226 -47.73 13.36 -28.07
C ASP A 226 -46.88 13.60 -29.32
N ARG A 227 -46.78 12.60 -30.18
CA ARG A 227 -45.98 12.62 -31.41
C ARG A 227 -46.84 12.24 -32.60
N VAL A 228 -46.89 13.13 -33.59
CA VAL A 228 -47.65 12.93 -34.84
C VAL A 228 -46.70 12.53 -35.95
N THR A 229 -46.72 11.25 -36.32
CA THR A 229 -45.86 10.68 -37.37
C THR A 229 -46.66 10.40 -38.65
N ILE A 230 -46.16 10.82 -39.82
CA ILE A 230 -46.74 10.53 -41.14
C ILE A 230 -45.68 9.88 -42.02
N ILE A 231 -45.96 8.66 -42.51
CA ILE A 231 -45.05 7.89 -43.38
C ILE A 231 -43.65 7.71 -42.72
N GLY A 232 -43.62 7.52 -41.40
CA GLY A 232 -42.37 7.33 -40.64
C GLY A 232 -41.60 8.62 -40.33
N PHE A 233 -42.08 9.79 -40.78
CA PHE A 233 -41.51 11.09 -40.43
C PHE A 233 -42.32 11.73 -39.30
N GLU A 234 -41.66 12.15 -38.23
CA GLU A 234 -42.27 12.94 -37.17
C GLU A 234 -42.60 14.34 -37.72
N ILE A 235 -43.88 14.68 -37.76
CA ILE A 235 -44.37 15.95 -38.30
C ILE A 235 -44.70 16.94 -37.18
N ALA A 236 -45.13 16.46 -36.01
CA ALA A 236 -45.29 17.30 -34.84
C ALA A 236 -44.95 16.55 -33.56
N HIS A 237 -44.37 17.27 -32.60
CA HIS A 237 -44.08 16.80 -31.25
C HIS A 237 -44.60 17.84 -30.25
N TYR A 238 -45.43 17.38 -29.32
CA TYR A 238 -46.05 18.19 -28.28
C TYR A 238 -45.58 17.65 -26.93
N LYS A 239 -44.82 18.44 -26.16
CA LYS A 239 -44.44 18.12 -24.77
C LYS A 239 -45.03 19.19 -23.86
N ALA A 240 -45.86 18.82 -22.88
CA ALA A 240 -46.45 19.75 -21.93
C ALA A 240 -46.55 19.14 -20.54
N GLY A 241 -46.05 19.83 -19.52
CA GLY A 241 -46.04 19.28 -18.16
C GLY A 241 -44.95 19.84 -17.26
N ILE A 242 -44.65 19.07 -16.21
CA ILE A 242 -43.54 19.30 -15.27
C ILE A 242 -42.79 17.98 -15.12
N GLU A 243 -41.48 18.01 -15.32
CA GLU A 243 -40.55 16.94 -15.01
C GLU A 243 -39.42 17.50 -14.14
N PHE A 244 -39.03 16.75 -13.12
CA PHE A 244 -37.94 17.08 -12.24
C PHE A 244 -37.31 15.80 -11.72
N ASP A 245 -36.08 15.56 -12.14
CA ASP A 245 -35.23 14.49 -11.65
C ASP A 245 -33.83 15.07 -11.43
N ALA A 246 -33.32 14.96 -10.21
CA ALA A 246 -32.01 15.50 -9.88
C ALA A 246 -31.30 14.58 -8.91
N ALA A 247 -30.01 14.39 -9.10
CA ALA A 247 -29.18 13.63 -8.19
C ALA A 247 -27.86 14.36 -7.94
N LEU A 248 -27.41 14.33 -6.69
CA LEU A 248 -26.11 14.82 -6.27
C LEU A 248 -25.45 13.76 -5.39
N GLY A 249 -24.25 13.33 -5.73
CA GLY A 249 -23.55 12.30 -5.00
C GLY A 249 -22.05 12.36 -5.19
N LEU A 250 -21.35 11.85 -4.19
CA LEU A 250 -19.94 11.53 -4.25
C LEU A 250 -19.80 10.12 -3.70
N ARG A 251 -19.34 9.21 -4.54
CA ARG A 251 -19.28 7.77 -4.30
C ARG A 251 -17.82 7.37 -4.44
N LEU A 252 -17.27 6.81 -3.37
CA LEU A 252 -15.84 6.56 -3.23
C LEU A 252 -15.63 5.08 -2.96
N PRO A 253 -15.69 4.24 -4.01
CA PRO A 253 -15.45 2.83 -3.87
C PRO A 253 -13.96 2.56 -3.62
N ALA A 254 -13.68 1.63 -2.72
CA ALA A 254 -12.33 1.20 -2.39
C ALA A 254 -12.29 -0.33 -2.22
N GLU A 255 -11.14 -0.91 -2.51
CA GLU A 255 -10.85 -2.31 -2.27
C GLU A 255 -9.97 -2.43 -1.01
N VAL A 256 -10.41 -3.24 -0.05
CA VAL A 256 -9.70 -3.47 1.22
C VAL A 256 -9.17 -4.89 1.22
N THR A 257 -7.86 -5.02 1.41
CA THR A 257 -7.20 -6.32 1.57
C THR A 257 -6.77 -6.52 3.01
N ILE A 258 -7.17 -7.64 3.62
CA ILE A 258 -6.77 -8.05 4.96
C ILE A 258 -5.82 -9.24 4.83
N ASN A 259 -4.56 -9.06 5.23
CA ASN A 259 -3.59 -10.15 5.34
C ASN A 259 -3.63 -10.73 6.74
N HIS A 260 -3.86 -12.03 6.81
CA HIS A 260 -4.10 -12.72 8.07
C HIS A 260 -3.40 -14.09 8.11
N PRO A 261 -3.08 -14.61 9.31
CA PRO A 261 -2.63 -15.99 9.43
C PRO A 261 -3.73 -16.95 8.97
N SER A 262 -3.34 -18.05 8.33
CA SER A 262 -4.27 -19.12 7.95
C SER A 262 -4.98 -19.74 9.16
N LYS A 263 -4.37 -19.64 10.35
CA LYS A 263 -4.89 -20.12 11.64
C LYS A 263 -4.33 -19.28 12.78
N MET A 264 -5.13 -19.06 13.82
CA MET A 264 -4.66 -18.54 15.10
C MET A 264 -4.42 -19.68 16.08
N TYR A 265 -3.47 -19.49 16.99
CA TYR A 265 -3.21 -20.41 18.09
C TYR A 265 -3.57 -19.76 19.42
N GLU A 266 -4.19 -20.54 20.32
CA GLU A 266 -4.47 -20.15 21.70
C GLU A 266 -3.53 -20.85 22.69
N PRO A 267 -3.09 -20.13 23.76
CA PRO A 267 -3.27 -18.69 23.96
C PRO A 267 -2.25 -17.89 23.16
N GLY A 268 -2.70 -16.91 22.36
CA GLY A 268 -1.81 -16.18 21.47
C GLY A 268 -2.27 -14.75 21.20
N SER A 269 -1.29 -13.85 21.14
CA SER A 269 -1.45 -12.50 20.61
C SER A 269 -1.06 -12.51 19.13
N HIS A 270 -1.94 -12.00 18.29
CA HIS A 270 -1.77 -11.95 16.84
C HIS A 270 -1.78 -10.51 16.33
N ILE A 271 -1.00 -10.25 15.30
CA ILE A 271 -1.01 -8.99 14.55
C ILE A 271 -1.41 -9.33 13.12
N MET A 272 -2.25 -8.49 12.54
CA MET A 272 -2.65 -8.55 11.13
C MET A 272 -2.17 -7.29 10.42
N SER A 273 -2.29 -7.29 9.11
CA SER A 273 -2.13 -6.06 8.34
C SER A 273 -3.28 -5.91 7.35
N SER A 274 -3.60 -4.67 7.01
CA SER A 274 -4.53 -4.35 5.94
C SER A 274 -3.97 -3.28 5.04
N SER A 275 -4.34 -3.32 3.76
CA SER A 275 -4.17 -2.24 2.80
C SER A 275 -5.53 -1.84 2.23
N ILE A 276 -5.59 -0.62 1.70
CA ILE A 276 -6.75 -0.09 0.98
C ILE A 276 -6.27 0.53 -0.32
N ASN A 277 -7.03 0.34 -1.40
CA ASN A 277 -6.82 1.02 -2.67
C ASN A 277 -8.12 1.66 -3.14
N GLY A 278 -8.03 2.85 -3.74
CA GLY A 278 -9.17 3.41 -4.47
C GLY A 278 -9.49 2.54 -5.68
N VAL A 279 -10.75 2.46 -6.09
CA VAL A 279 -11.12 1.78 -7.35
C VAL A 279 -12.13 2.64 -8.11
N ASP A 280 -12.37 2.29 -9.38
CA ASP A 280 -13.40 2.87 -10.25
C ASP A 280 -14.45 1.77 -10.47
N TRP A 281 -15.69 2.00 -10.02
CA TRP A 281 -16.75 1.00 -10.10
C TRP A 281 -17.62 1.24 -11.33
N ASN A 282 -17.88 0.17 -12.07
CA ASN A 282 -18.91 0.24 -13.12
C ASN A 282 -20.34 0.16 -12.52
N ALA A 283 -21.32 0.41 -13.39
CA ALA A 283 -22.75 0.35 -13.04
C ALA A 283 -23.19 -0.96 -12.35
N ASP A 284 -22.66 -2.12 -12.75
CA ASP A 284 -23.04 -3.41 -12.16
C ASP A 284 -22.51 -3.56 -10.73
N GLN A 285 -21.33 -3.00 -10.44
CA GLN A 285 -20.75 -3.00 -9.09
C GLN A 285 -21.58 -2.15 -8.13
N TYR A 286 -22.00 -0.94 -8.54
CA TYR A 286 -22.92 -0.13 -7.73
C TYR A 286 -24.25 -0.86 -7.46
N ILE A 287 -24.84 -1.51 -8.48
CA ILE A 287 -26.07 -2.30 -8.31
C ILE A 287 -25.85 -3.47 -7.34
N ALA A 288 -24.73 -4.18 -7.46
CA ALA A 288 -24.37 -5.27 -6.54
C ALA A 288 -24.17 -4.77 -5.09
N ALA A 289 -23.69 -3.52 -4.96
CA ALA A 289 -23.55 -2.80 -3.71
C ALA A 289 -24.86 -2.21 -3.17
N ASN A 290 -26.00 -2.48 -3.84
CA ASN A 290 -27.33 -1.95 -3.52
C ASN A 290 -27.41 -0.40 -3.60
N VAL A 291 -26.65 0.21 -4.50
CA VAL A 291 -26.67 1.64 -4.82
C VAL A 291 -27.09 1.84 -6.28
N PRO A 292 -27.93 2.84 -6.60
CA PRO A 292 -28.27 3.17 -7.98
C PRO A 292 -27.00 3.41 -8.82
N ALA A 293 -26.98 2.88 -10.04
CA ALA A 293 -25.79 2.91 -10.87
C ALA A 293 -25.36 4.34 -11.25
N GLU A 294 -26.30 5.24 -11.54
CA GLU A 294 -26.02 6.62 -11.97
C GLU A 294 -24.89 6.66 -13.02
N ASN A 295 -25.09 5.88 -14.10
CA ASN A 295 -24.13 5.62 -15.20
C ASN A 295 -22.77 5.00 -14.81
N GLY A 296 -22.58 4.61 -13.55
CA GLY A 296 -21.30 4.17 -12.99
C GLY A 296 -20.40 5.31 -12.52
N ASN A 297 -20.93 6.54 -12.38
CA ASN A 297 -20.13 7.73 -12.12
C ASN A 297 -19.84 8.00 -10.63
N GLU A 298 -18.62 7.86 -10.15
CA GLU A 298 -18.23 8.22 -8.78
C GLU A 298 -18.75 9.60 -8.34
N PHE A 299 -18.69 10.59 -9.22
CA PHE A 299 -19.38 11.86 -9.03
C PHE A 299 -20.73 11.85 -9.74
N VAL A 300 -21.80 12.14 -9.01
CA VAL A 300 -23.15 12.26 -9.57
C VAL A 300 -23.59 13.71 -9.42
N ALA A 301 -23.87 14.39 -10.53
CA ALA A 301 -24.44 15.72 -10.52
C ALA A 301 -25.30 15.92 -11.76
N ARG A 302 -26.56 15.49 -11.67
CA ARG A 302 -27.53 15.63 -12.75
C ARG A 302 -28.76 16.40 -12.32
N MET A 303 -29.32 17.14 -13.25
CA MET A 303 -30.58 17.84 -13.12
C MET A 303 -31.27 17.82 -14.48
N ASP A 304 -32.35 17.06 -14.53
CA ASP A 304 -33.38 17.11 -15.56
C ASP A 304 -34.58 17.87 -14.98
N ALA A 305 -34.88 19.03 -15.56
CA ALA A 305 -35.98 19.87 -15.12
C ALA A 305 -36.70 20.46 -16.33
N PHE A 306 -37.93 20.02 -16.54
CA PHE A 306 -38.82 20.56 -17.54
C PHE A 306 -40.05 21.19 -16.89
N ALA A 307 -40.44 22.37 -17.35
CA ALA A 307 -41.70 23.00 -16.96
C ALA A 307 -42.22 23.90 -18.06
N GLY A 308 -43.27 23.48 -18.78
CA GLY A 308 -43.92 24.33 -19.77
C GLY A 308 -44.57 23.57 -20.91
N ILE A 309 -44.54 24.18 -22.10
CA ILE A 309 -45.11 23.64 -23.34
C ILE A 309 -44.10 23.86 -24.47
N ILE A 310 -43.67 22.77 -25.10
CA ILE A 310 -42.88 22.75 -26.32
C ILE A 310 -43.74 22.16 -27.44
N VAL A 311 -43.79 22.88 -28.56
CA VAL A 311 -44.44 22.44 -29.79
C VAL A 311 -43.42 22.51 -30.91
N GLU A 312 -43.10 21.37 -31.49
CA GLU A 312 -42.24 21.26 -32.66
C GLU A 312 -43.06 20.81 -33.87
N ILE A 313 -42.82 21.42 -35.03
CA ILE A 313 -43.42 21.03 -36.30
C ILE A 313 -42.30 20.87 -37.32
N LEU A 314 -42.20 19.70 -37.93
CA LEU A 314 -41.15 19.35 -38.90
C LEU A 314 -39.72 19.60 -38.34
N GLY A 315 -39.49 19.23 -37.08
CA GLY A 315 -38.21 19.44 -36.40
C GLY A 315 -37.85 20.90 -36.11
N LYS A 316 -38.82 21.81 -36.20
CA LYS A 316 -38.65 23.21 -35.80
C LYS A 316 -39.57 23.54 -34.64
N THR A 317 -39.02 24.07 -33.56
CA THR A 317 -39.78 24.62 -32.43
C THR A 317 -40.64 25.79 -32.92
N VAL A 318 -41.96 25.63 -32.92
CA VAL A 318 -42.94 26.65 -33.32
C VAL A 318 -43.57 27.36 -32.13
N GLY A 319 -43.47 26.78 -30.93
CA GLY A 319 -43.86 27.39 -29.68
C GLY A 319 -43.03 26.79 -28.56
N ASP A 320 -42.29 27.66 -27.88
CA ASP A 320 -41.58 27.31 -26.65
C ASP A 320 -42.03 28.30 -25.58
N SER A 321 -42.64 27.77 -24.53
CA SER A 321 -43.00 28.53 -23.33
C SER A 321 -42.66 27.71 -22.09
N GLY A 322 -41.52 27.01 -22.13
CA GLY A 322 -41.03 26.21 -21.03
C GLY A 322 -39.61 26.53 -20.59
N ILE A 323 -39.25 25.96 -19.45
CA ILE A 323 -37.87 25.74 -19.02
C ILE A 323 -37.58 24.29 -19.34
N ASP A 324 -36.46 24.03 -19.99
CA ASP A 324 -35.97 22.68 -20.28
C ASP A 324 -34.48 22.68 -19.93
N ILE A 325 -34.13 22.02 -18.83
CA ILE A 325 -32.77 21.89 -18.35
C ILE A 325 -32.46 20.41 -18.31
N ASP A 326 -31.59 19.96 -19.20
CA ASP A 326 -30.98 18.63 -19.16
C ASP A 326 -29.48 18.83 -19.00
N LYS A 327 -29.00 18.60 -17.77
CA LYS A 327 -27.59 18.73 -17.41
C LYS A 327 -27.16 17.53 -16.60
N ASP A 328 -26.16 16.82 -17.09
CA ASP A 328 -25.45 15.76 -16.38
C ASP A 328 -23.96 16.10 -16.37
N TYR A 329 -23.42 16.29 -15.18
CA TYR A 329 -22.00 16.52 -14.91
C TYR A 329 -21.38 15.33 -14.19
N GLY A 330 -22.06 14.17 -14.19
CA GLY A 330 -21.52 12.97 -13.60
C GLY A 330 -20.25 12.53 -14.32
N ASP A 331 -19.29 12.08 -13.54
CA ASP A 331 -17.99 11.63 -14.04
C ASP A 331 -17.53 10.39 -13.26
N SER A 332 -16.76 9.54 -13.91
CA SER A 332 -16.22 8.32 -13.34
C SER A 332 -14.71 8.47 -13.16
N PHE A 333 -14.21 7.97 -12.03
CA PHE A 333 -12.80 8.05 -11.67
C PHE A 333 -12.43 7.02 -10.61
N GLU A 334 -11.14 6.71 -10.50
CA GLU A 334 -10.63 5.96 -9.37
C GLU A 334 -10.65 6.83 -8.10
N THR A 335 -11.17 6.30 -6.99
CA THR A 335 -11.23 7.04 -5.72
C THR A 335 -9.85 7.61 -5.37
N PRO A 336 -9.67 8.96 -5.38
CA PRO A 336 -8.36 9.56 -5.18
C PRO A 336 -7.96 9.43 -3.72
N PHE A 337 -6.89 8.71 -3.42
CA PHE A 337 -6.41 8.50 -2.06
C PHE A 337 -4.89 8.48 -2.01
N GLY A 338 -4.30 9.34 -1.18
CA GLY A 338 -2.87 9.48 -1.00
C GLY A 338 -2.37 10.92 -1.18
N PRO A 339 -1.09 11.20 -0.85
CA PRO A 339 -0.50 12.53 -0.88
C PRO A 339 -0.36 13.14 -2.28
N ASP A 340 -0.45 12.33 -3.34
CA ASP A 340 -0.33 12.80 -4.72
C ASP A 340 -1.64 12.66 -5.53
N GLU A 341 -2.70 12.15 -4.91
CA GLU A 341 -4.00 11.95 -5.57
C GLU A 341 -4.96 13.12 -5.33
N GLU A 342 -5.75 13.44 -6.36
CA GLU A 342 -6.69 14.56 -6.40
C GLU A 342 -7.94 14.16 -7.20
N PHE A 343 -9.12 14.65 -6.80
CA PHE A 343 -10.34 14.44 -7.56
C PHE A 343 -10.26 15.10 -8.94
N PRO A 344 -10.60 14.39 -10.02
CA PRO A 344 -10.67 14.97 -11.36
C PRO A 344 -11.98 15.75 -11.55
N LEU A 345 -12.30 16.67 -10.63
CA LEU A 345 -13.49 17.51 -10.77
C LEU A 345 -13.28 18.49 -11.92
N GLN A 346 -14.31 18.63 -12.76
CA GLN A 346 -14.28 19.59 -13.84
C GLN A 346 -14.26 21.03 -13.28
N SER A 347 -13.40 21.87 -13.86
CA SER A 347 -13.39 23.30 -13.54
C SER A 347 -14.77 23.92 -13.80
N LEU A 348 -15.25 24.73 -12.86
CA LEU A 348 -16.48 25.49 -13.01
C LEU A 348 -16.15 26.83 -13.68
N SER A 349 -16.53 26.98 -14.94
CA SER A 349 -16.33 28.21 -15.70
C SER A 349 -17.63 28.99 -15.88
N LEU A 350 -17.63 30.25 -15.44
CA LEU A 350 -18.67 31.25 -15.66
C LEU A 350 -18.23 32.18 -16.79
N SER A 351 -19.03 32.29 -17.83
CA SER A 351 -18.77 33.24 -18.92
C SER A 351 -18.98 34.68 -18.46
N PRO A 352 -18.49 35.68 -19.22
CA PRO A 352 -18.81 37.08 -18.94
C PRO A 352 -20.31 37.41 -18.89
N ASP A 353 -21.12 36.67 -19.66
CA ASP A 353 -22.57 36.84 -19.64
C ASP A 353 -23.17 36.26 -18.35
N ASP A 354 -22.62 35.16 -17.83
CA ASP A 354 -23.02 34.56 -16.54
C ASP A 354 -22.64 35.44 -15.34
N THR A 355 -21.46 36.07 -15.38
CA THR A 355 -21.01 36.98 -14.31
C THR A 355 -21.68 38.36 -14.38
N GLY A 356 -22.23 38.72 -15.56
CA GLY A 356 -22.72 40.07 -15.85
C GLY A 356 -21.62 41.14 -15.93
N LEU A 357 -20.34 40.74 -15.88
CA LEU A 357 -19.19 41.63 -15.95
C LEU A 357 -18.79 41.86 -17.41
N LYS A 358 -19.72 42.43 -18.18
CA LYS A 358 -19.53 42.78 -19.59
C LYS A 358 -19.65 44.28 -19.79
N TRP A 359 -18.63 44.87 -20.39
CA TRP A 359 -18.60 46.28 -20.74
C TRP A 359 -18.27 46.44 -22.22
N GLY A 360 -19.15 47.10 -22.97
CA GLY A 360 -18.91 47.28 -24.39
C GLY A 360 -19.85 48.26 -25.06
N ILE A 361 -19.45 48.67 -26.26
CA ILE A 361 -20.29 49.32 -27.27
C ILE A 361 -20.34 48.38 -28.48
N ASP A 362 -21.30 48.52 -29.39
CA ASP A 362 -21.57 47.58 -30.51
C ASP A 362 -20.34 47.12 -31.34
N ALA A 363 -19.20 47.81 -31.29
CA ALA A 363 -17.98 47.48 -32.01
C ALA A 363 -16.84 46.89 -31.15
N VAL A 364 -16.89 47.02 -29.82
CA VAL A 364 -15.88 46.55 -28.88
C VAL A 364 -16.56 46.13 -27.58
N SER A 365 -16.44 44.87 -27.21
CA SER A 365 -16.91 44.34 -25.93
C SER A 365 -15.77 43.71 -25.14
N LEU A 366 -15.76 43.96 -23.82
CA LEU A 366 -14.83 43.39 -22.85
C LEU A 366 -15.67 42.66 -21.81
N GLY A 367 -15.49 41.35 -21.72
CA GLY A 367 -16.12 40.47 -20.75
C GLY A 367 -15.12 39.93 -19.74
N ILE A 368 -15.55 39.76 -18.48
CA ILE A 368 -14.79 39.05 -17.45
C ILE A 368 -15.58 37.84 -16.99
N GLY A 369 -15.16 36.66 -17.44
CA GLY A 369 -15.57 35.38 -16.87
C GLY A 369 -14.74 35.01 -15.64
N LEU A 370 -15.16 33.96 -14.94
CA LEU A 370 -14.44 33.38 -13.81
C LEU A 370 -14.35 31.88 -13.99
N THR A 371 -13.18 31.28 -13.78
CA THR A 371 -13.02 29.83 -13.70
C THR A 371 -12.55 29.47 -12.31
N MET A 372 -13.26 28.54 -11.67
CA MET A 372 -12.85 27.93 -10.42
C MET A 372 -12.41 26.50 -10.72
N ASP A 373 -11.20 26.16 -10.29
CA ASP A 373 -10.63 24.83 -10.39
C ASP A 373 -10.52 24.23 -8.98
N PRO A 374 -11.46 23.35 -8.59
CA PRO A 374 -11.45 22.73 -7.27
C PRO A 374 -10.52 21.51 -7.27
N ASN A 375 -9.52 21.55 -6.41
CA ASN A 375 -8.62 20.43 -6.17
C ASN A 375 -8.91 19.90 -4.76
N ILE A 376 -9.61 18.78 -4.72
CA ILE A 376 -10.06 18.12 -3.50
C ILE A 376 -9.36 16.76 -3.44
N GLY A 377 -9.09 16.24 -2.25
CA GLY A 377 -8.56 14.88 -2.11
C GLY A 377 -8.56 14.42 -0.65
N SER A 378 -7.96 13.25 -0.44
CA SER A 378 -7.73 12.68 0.88
C SER A 378 -6.33 12.10 0.98
N GLU A 379 -5.62 12.48 2.03
CA GLU A 379 -4.43 11.81 2.53
C GLU A 379 -4.79 10.77 3.60
N THR A 380 -6.05 10.70 4.05
CA THR A 380 -6.42 9.90 5.20
C THR A 380 -7.74 9.15 5.01
N ILE A 381 -7.69 7.82 5.12
CA ILE A 381 -8.88 6.98 5.33
C ILE A 381 -8.76 6.34 6.71
N ASN A 382 -9.81 6.44 7.53
CA ASN A 382 -9.88 5.74 8.81
C ASN A 382 -10.79 4.52 8.68
N ALA A 383 -10.49 3.47 9.44
CA ALA A 383 -11.40 2.34 9.65
C ALA A 383 -11.28 1.81 11.07
N ASP A 384 -12.39 1.47 11.71
CA ASP A 384 -12.38 0.76 12.98
C ASP A 384 -12.20 -0.74 12.72
N TRP A 385 -11.46 -1.42 13.59
CA TRP A 385 -11.32 -2.87 13.55
C TRP A 385 -11.85 -3.49 14.84
N THR A 386 -12.50 -4.64 14.73
CA THR A 386 -12.97 -5.43 15.86
C THR A 386 -12.73 -6.91 15.63
N ALA A 387 -12.50 -7.64 16.72
CA ALA A 387 -12.39 -9.09 16.74
C ALA A 387 -13.49 -9.69 17.62
N SER A 388 -14.14 -10.73 17.12
CA SER A 388 -15.18 -11.47 17.83
C SER A 388 -15.03 -13.00 17.66
N GLY A 389 -15.91 -13.78 18.28
CA GLY A 389 -15.79 -15.25 18.37
C GLY A 389 -14.77 -15.66 19.43
N ASP A 390 -13.80 -16.49 19.04
CA ASP A 390 -12.67 -16.94 19.87
C ASP A 390 -11.46 -16.01 19.77
N ALA A 391 -11.69 -14.75 19.39
CA ALA A 391 -10.71 -13.68 19.51
C ALA A 391 -11.34 -12.42 20.10
N THR A 392 -10.50 -11.58 20.70
CA THR A 392 -10.89 -10.26 21.22
C THR A 392 -9.86 -9.21 20.81
N GLY A 393 -10.32 -7.98 20.63
CA GLY A 393 -9.50 -6.87 20.21
C GLY A 393 -10.35 -5.82 19.51
N LYS A 394 -9.92 -4.57 19.58
CA LYS A 394 -10.48 -3.49 18.79
C LYS A 394 -9.52 -2.31 18.69
N GLY A 395 -9.67 -1.48 17.68
CA GLY A 395 -8.93 -0.24 17.51
C GLY A 395 -9.33 0.45 16.22
N THR A 396 -8.47 1.35 15.76
CA THR A 396 -8.67 2.11 14.53
C THR A 396 -7.38 2.03 13.70
N ILE A 397 -7.53 1.90 12.39
CA ILE A 397 -6.48 1.96 11.39
C ILE A 397 -6.60 3.31 10.69
N ILE A 398 -5.45 3.94 10.43
CA ILE A 398 -5.34 5.18 9.69
C ILE A 398 -4.48 4.87 8.46
N TYR A 399 -5.11 4.81 7.30
CA TYR A 399 -4.44 4.64 6.01
C TYR A 399 -4.00 6.00 5.51
N SER A 400 -2.77 6.09 5.00
CA SER A 400 -2.21 7.32 4.40
C SER A 400 -1.71 7.18 2.97
N HIS A 401 -1.53 5.95 2.48
CA HIS A 401 -1.14 5.67 1.09
C HIS A 401 -1.91 4.48 0.54
N PRO A 402 -2.21 4.47 -0.77
CA PRO A 402 -2.78 3.31 -1.44
C PRO A 402 -1.81 2.14 -1.39
N ASP A 403 -2.35 0.94 -1.22
CA ASP A 403 -1.60 -0.33 -1.17
C ASP A 403 -0.53 -0.48 -0.07
N GLU A 404 -0.33 0.51 0.79
CA GLU A 404 0.57 0.40 1.94
C GLU A 404 -0.04 -0.53 3.01
N LEU A 405 0.80 -1.39 3.60
CA LEU A 405 0.38 -2.34 4.62
C LEU A 405 0.41 -1.71 6.01
N TYR A 406 -0.77 -1.59 6.63
CA TYR A 406 -0.93 -1.09 7.99
C TYR A 406 -1.18 -2.22 8.96
N ASN A 407 -0.28 -2.38 9.93
CA ASN A 407 -0.41 -3.39 10.97
C ASN A 407 -1.46 -2.99 12.02
N PHE A 408 -2.31 -3.93 12.42
CA PHE A 408 -3.29 -3.73 13.49
C PHE A 408 -3.36 -4.94 14.44
N GLY A 409 -3.72 -4.67 15.69
CA GLY A 409 -3.68 -5.61 16.79
C GLY A 409 -3.31 -4.92 18.12
N PRO A 410 -3.05 -5.68 19.19
CA PRO A 410 -3.06 -7.13 19.25
C PRO A 410 -4.48 -7.73 19.22
N LEU A 411 -4.62 -8.85 18.50
CA LEU A 411 -5.78 -9.73 18.56
C LEU A 411 -5.48 -10.88 19.52
N ILE A 412 -6.28 -11.02 20.57
CA ILE A 412 -6.08 -12.06 21.59
C ILE A 412 -6.98 -13.25 21.30
N ALA A 413 -6.40 -14.35 20.83
CA ALA A 413 -7.11 -15.60 20.58
C ALA A 413 -7.35 -16.37 21.90
N ASN A 414 -8.59 -16.76 22.15
CA ASN A 414 -9.06 -17.45 23.36
C ASN A 414 -10.35 -18.25 23.08
N THR A 415 -10.25 -19.57 22.89
CA THR A 415 -11.39 -20.49 22.70
C THR A 415 -12.20 -20.74 23.97
N SER A 416 -11.74 -20.28 25.13
CA SER A 416 -12.59 -20.28 26.33
C SER A 416 -13.73 -19.26 26.23
N ALA A 417 -13.69 -18.35 25.27
CA ALA A 417 -14.67 -17.29 25.09
C ALA A 417 -15.95 -17.75 24.35
N SER A 418 -15.85 -18.69 23.41
CA SER A 418 -17.01 -19.18 22.65
C SER A 418 -16.85 -20.64 22.19
N SER A 419 -17.91 -21.25 21.65
CA SER A 419 -17.87 -22.63 21.12
C SER A 419 -17.57 -22.68 19.62
N SER A 420 -17.10 -21.58 19.04
CA SER A 420 -17.10 -21.37 17.59
C SER A 420 -15.85 -21.93 16.91
N ASN A 421 -14.71 -22.03 17.63
CA ASN A 421 -13.38 -22.35 17.12
C ASN A 421 -12.92 -21.44 15.98
N TYR A 422 -13.46 -20.21 15.90
CA TYR A 422 -13.05 -19.21 14.92
C TYR A 422 -13.02 -17.81 15.51
N ALA A 423 -12.11 -16.99 14.97
CA ALA A 423 -12.05 -15.55 15.14
C ALA A 423 -12.72 -14.90 13.93
N ASP A 424 -13.62 -13.96 14.17
CA ASP A 424 -14.23 -13.13 13.13
C ASP A 424 -13.69 -11.70 13.29
N ILE A 425 -12.91 -11.27 12.28
CA ILE A 425 -12.25 -9.97 12.27
C ILE A 425 -12.95 -9.09 11.26
N GLN A 426 -13.40 -7.94 11.70
CA GLN A 426 -14.15 -6.98 10.88
C GLN A 426 -13.45 -5.63 10.90
N LEU A 427 -13.24 -5.06 9.71
CA LEU A 427 -12.98 -3.63 9.50
C LEU A 427 -14.31 -2.95 9.14
N SER A 428 -14.68 -1.90 9.85
CA SER A 428 -15.95 -1.18 9.70
C SER A 428 -15.75 0.33 9.84
N ASP A 429 -16.84 1.08 9.65
CA ASP A 429 -16.88 2.53 9.87
C ASP A 429 -15.79 3.27 9.08
N PHE A 430 -15.63 2.92 7.81
CA PHE A 430 -14.69 3.58 6.91
C PHE A 430 -15.05 5.07 6.76
N GLU A 431 -14.06 5.96 6.96
CA GLU A 431 -14.20 7.41 6.85
C GLU A 431 -13.13 7.97 5.90
N TYR A 432 -13.56 8.57 4.79
CA TYR A 432 -12.70 9.30 3.85
C TYR A 432 -12.67 10.78 4.22
N HIS A 433 -11.49 11.30 4.60
CA HIS A 433 -11.32 12.67 5.07
C HIS A 433 -10.98 13.64 3.93
N PHE A 434 -11.60 14.83 3.92
CA PHE A 434 -11.26 15.89 2.95
C PHE A 434 -10.16 16.81 3.52
N ASP A 435 -9.00 16.22 3.79
CA ASP A 435 -7.82 16.91 4.31
C ASP A 435 -6.98 17.63 3.23
N LYS A 436 -7.34 17.46 1.96
CA LYS A 436 -6.86 18.28 0.84
C LYS A 436 -8.02 19.04 0.21
N CYS A 437 -7.95 20.36 0.25
CA CYS A 437 -8.92 21.22 -0.41
C CYS A 437 -8.29 22.54 -0.82
N ASN A 438 -7.90 22.62 -2.09
CA ASN A 438 -7.36 23.80 -2.74
C ASN A 438 -8.36 24.30 -3.80
N PHE A 439 -8.45 25.61 -3.95
CA PHE A 439 -9.19 26.21 -5.05
C PHE A 439 -8.31 27.22 -5.76
N ASP A 440 -8.24 27.08 -7.08
CA ASP A 440 -7.68 28.10 -7.96
C ASP A 440 -8.82 28.87 -8.63
N LEU A 441 -8.78 30.19 -8.50
CA LEU A 441 -9.72 31.08 -9.15
C LEU A 441 -8.99 31.91 -10.21
N TYR A 442 -9.44 31.78 -11.44
CA TYR A 442 -8.96 32.51 -12.61
C TYR A 442 -10.03 33.49 -13.11
N ALA A 443 -9.61 34.64 -13.62
CA ALA A 443 -10.44 35.50 -14.44
C ALA A 443 -10.18 35.20 -15.91
N ASN A 444 -11.25 35.04 -16.68
CA ASN A 444 -11.20 34.89 -18.13
C ASN A 444 -11.53 36.22 -18.76
N ILE A 445 -10.56 36.88 -19.38
CA ILE A 445 -10.84 38.10 -20.13
C ILE A 445 -11.20 37.73 -21.55
N ASP A 446 -12.44 38.04 -21.92
CA ASP A 446 -12.95 37.93 -23.28
C ASP A 446 -12.97 39.33 -23.91
N LEU A 447 -12.33 39.49 -25.05
CA LEU A 447 -12.29 40.75 -25.80
C LEU A 447 -12.81 40.49 -27.20
N GLU A 448 -13.95 41.09 -27.53
CA GLU A 448 -14.53 41.03 -28.85
C GLU A 448 -14.36 42.39 -29.54
N ILE A 449 -13.72 42.42 -30.71
CA ILE A 449 -13.62 43.64 -31.53
C ILE A 449 -14.19 43.34 -32.91
N LEU A 450 -15.26 44.03 -33.29
CA LEU A 450 -15.93 43.89 -34.59
C LEU A 450 -16.32 42.43 -34.89
N SER A 451 -16.81 41.69 -33.88
CA SER A 451 -17.16 40.26 -33.97
C SER A 451 -16.00 39.34 -34.33
N ILE A 452 -14.78 39.77 -34.00
CA ILE A 452 -13.60 38.91 -33.93
C ILE A 452 -13.32 38.67 -32.46
N ASP A 453 -13.42 37.41 -32.05
CA ASP A 453 -13.06 36.96 -30.71
C ASP A 453 -11.53 36.87 -30.62
N PHE A 454 -10.97 37.48 -29.59
CA PHE A 454 -9.55 37.36 -29.26
C PHE A 454 -9.39 36.28 -28.19
N ASP A 455 -8.23 35.61 -28.20
CA ASP A 455 -7.95 34.52 -27.26
C ASP A 455 -8.23 34.94 -25.81
N ILE A 456 -8.90 34.05 -25.09
CA ILE A 456 -9.20 34.22 -23.67
C ILE A 456 -7.88 34.30 -22.91
N ILE A 457 -7.67 35.40 -22.19
CA ILE A 457 -6.54 35.52 -21.27
C ILE A 457 -7.01 35.07 -19.90
N GLU A 458 -6.47 33.95 -19.43
CA GLU A 458 -6.63 33.46 -18.06
C GLU A 458 -5.67 34.20 -17.13
N ILE A 459 -6.22 34.86 -16.11
CA ILE A 459 -5.45 35.58 -15.10
C ILE A 459 -5.71 34.92 -13.74
N PRO A 460 -4.71 34.31 -13.09
CA PRO A 460 -4.90 33.77 -11.75
C PRO A 460 -5.21 34.91 -10.78
N ILE A 461 -6.33 34.80 -10.07
CA ILE A 461 -6.78 35.77 -9.06
C ILE A 461 -6.33 35.30 -7.68
N ILE A 462 -6.67 34.06 -7.33
CA ILE A 462 -6.49 33.51 -5.99
C ILE A 462 -6.09 32.04 -6.12
N HIS A 463 -5.03 31.65 -5.42
CA HIS A 463 -4.77 30.28 -5.01
C HIS A 463 -5.04 30.20 -3.52
N LYS A 464 -5.98 29.36 -3.09
CA LYS A 464 -6.34 29.25 -1.67
C LYS A 464 -6.45 27.81 -1.25
N ASP A 465 -5.52 27.41 -0.40
CA ASP A 465 -5.63 26.25 0.46
C ASP A 465 -6.62 26.53 1.60
N VAL A 466 -7.68 25.73 1.67
CA VAL A 466 -8.68 25.70 2.75
C VAL A 466 -8.74 24.37 3.47
N SER A 467 -7.71 23.53 3.32
CA SER A 467 -7.58 22.22 3.97
C SER A 467 -7.73 22.29 5.49
N GLU A 468 -7.25 23.37 6.13
CA GLU A 468 -7.47 23.60 7.57
C GLU A 468 -8.95 23.70 7.96
N VAL A 469 -9.80 24.16 7.05
CA VAL A 469 -11.26 24.31 7.27
C VAL A 469 -11.98 23.01 6.95
N THR A 470 -11.50 22.24 5.97
CA THR A 470 -12.12 20.99 5.52
C THR A 470 -11.59 19.75 6.22
N GLY A 471 -10.44 19.79 6.88
CA GLY A 471 -9.80 18.60 7.47
C GLY A 471 -10.60 17.89 8.57
N GLY A 472 -11.64 18.53 9.11
CA GLY A 472 -12.62 17.88 10.00
C GLY A 472 -13.84 17.28 9.29
N LEU A 473 -13.95 17.45 7.98
CA LEU A 473 -15.01 16.91 7.14
C LEU A 473 -14.57 15.56 6.60
N TYR A 474 -15.48 14.60 6.64
CA TYR A 474 -15.28 13.28 6.11
C TYR A 474 -16.61 12.73 5.61
N VAL A 475 -16.56 11.79 4.68
CA VAL A 475 -17.71 10.94 4.33
C VAL A 475 -17.47 9.55 4.90
N GLY A 476 -18.50 8.99 5.54
CA GLY A 476 -18.46 7.62 6.02
C GLY A 476 -18.87 6.63 4.93
N VAL A 477 -19.08 5.38 5.33
CA VAL A 477 -19.75 4.36 4.51
C VAL A 477 -21.07 4.88 3.93
N HIS A 478 -21.28 4.61 2.64
CA HIS A 478 -22.46 5.03 1.90
C HIS A 478 -23.74 4.38 2.47
N GLU A 479 -24.76 5.20 2.75
CA GLU A 479 -26.01 4.68 3.32
C GLU A 479 -26.70 3.69 2.36
N GLY A 480 -27.14 2.55 2.90
CA GLY A 480 -27.89 1.54 2.15
C GLY A 480 -27.04 0.54 1.37
N THR A 481 -25.70 0.66 1.44
CA THR A 481 -24.81 -0.34 0.84
C THR A 481 -24.68 -1.60 1.71
N ASN A 482 -24.44 -2.74 1.07
CA ASN A 482 -24.00 -3.99 1.71
C ASN A 482 -22.46 -4.11 1.73
N ALA A 483 -21.74 -3.17 1.11
CA ALA A 483 -20.29 -3.05 1.13
C ALA A 483 -19.84 -2.11 2.27
N ASP A 484 -20.30 -2.41 3.50
CA ASP A 484 -20.12 -1.54 4.68
C ASP A 484 -18.94 -1.95 5.57
N SER A 485 -18.40 -3.14 5.35
CA SER A 485 -17.33 -3.71 6.14
C SER A 485 -16.53 -4.75 5.34
N ALA A 486 -15.27 -4.92 5.73
CA ALA A 486 -14.40 -5.98 5.25
C ALA A 486 -14.22 -7.00 6.37
N ASN A 487 -14.51 -8.27 6.13
CA ASN A 487 -14.46 -9.29 7.17
C ASN A 487 -13.64 -10.51 6.78
N VAL A 488 -13.06 -11.16 7.78
CA VAL A 488 -12.34 -12.43 7.62
C VAL A 488 -12.57 -13.36 8.80
N ILE A 489 -12.84 -14.63 8.50
CA ILE A 489 -13.03 -15.69 9.49
C ILE A 489 -11.78 -16.58 9.52
N ILE A 490 -11.18 -16.70 10.70
CA ILE A 490 -9.91 -17.40 10.89
C ILE A 490 -10.10 -18.53 11.90
N PRO A 491 -9.74 -19.78 11.57
CA PRO A 491 -9.78 -20.88 12.53
C PRO A 491 -8.86 -20.61 13.73
N VAL A 492 -9.35 -20.86 14.95
CA VAL A 492 -8.56 -20.80 16.19
C VAL A 492 -8.28 -22.22 16.66
N ILE A 493 -7.02 -22.55 16.92
CA ILE A 493 -6.57 -23.86 17.38
C ILE A 493 -6.01 -23.75 18.80
N GLU A 494 -6.53 -24.58 19.70
CA GLU A 494 -5.93 -24.77 21.02
C GLU A 494 -4.57 -25.48 20.89
N GLU A 495 -3.48 -24.88 21.35
CA GLU A 495 -2.10 -25.39 21.19
C GLU A 495 -1.92 -26.81 21.80
N ASN A 496 -2.78 -27.19 22.75
CA ASN A 496 -2.78 -28.51 23.39
C ASN A 496 -3.45 -29.64 22.60
N SER A 497 -4.03 -29.35 21.43
CA SER A 497 -4.75 -30.36 20.62
C SER A 497 -3.84 -31.21 19.72
N TYR A 498 -2.51 -31.08 19.82
CA TYR A 498 -1.60 -32.03 19.17
C TYR A 498 -1.82 -33.44 19.73
N VAL A 499 -2.23 -34.32 18.82
CA VAL A 499 -2.44 -35.76 19.04
C VAL A 499 -1.23 -36.36 19.75
N LYS A 500 -1.39 -36.61 21.04
CA LYS A 500 -0.52 -37.49 21.82
C LYS A 500 -0.83 -38.93 21.42
N GLY A 501 -0.43 -39.33 20.21
CA GLY A 501 -0.87 -40.61 19.65
C GLY A 501 -0.33 -40.93 18.27
N MET A 502 0.99 -41.08 18.13
CA MET A 502 1.54 -42.12 17.25
C MET A 502 1.94 -43.30 18.12
N VAL A 503 0.99 -44.22 18.35
CA VAL A 503 1.33 -45.57 18.82
C VAL A 503 1.84 -46.33 17.60
N TYR A 504 3.15 -46.57 17.55
CA TYR A 504 3.69 -47.57 16.65
C TYR A 504 3.16 -48.94 17.08
N SER A 505 2.17 -49.45 16.37
CA SER A 505 1.79 -50.87 16.38
C SER A 505 2.64 -51.59 15.33
N GLY A 506 3.92 -51.81 15.65
CA GLY A 506 4.81 -52.71 14.91
C GLY A 506 5.05 -53.96 15.74
N LYS A 507 4.57 -55.11 15.26
CA LYS A 507 4.61 -56.41 15.96
C LYS A 507 5.98 -57.12 15.90
N ASP A 508 7.04 -56.40 15.55
CA ASP A 508 8.38 -56.96 15.28
C ASP A 508 9.48 -56.13 15.97
N LEU A 509 9.45 -56.08 17.30
CA LEU A 509 10.59 -55.70 18.15
C LEU A 509 10.78 -56.76 19.24
N HIS A 510 10.80 -58.02 18.82
CA HIS A 510 11.43 -59.11 19.57
C HIS A 510 12.81 -59.34 18.98
N ASP A 511 13.75 -58.47 19.34
CA ASP A 511 15.17 -58.78 19.55
C ASP A 511 15.89 -57.44 19.73
N ILE A 512 16.83 -57.40 20.67
CA ILE A 512 17.58 -56.22 21.16
C ILE A 512 16.84 -55.50 22.31
N ILE A 513 16.78 -56.16 23.46
CA ILE A 513 17.51 -55.75 24.68
C ILE A 513 17.23 -56.83 25.72
N GLY A 514 18.26 -57.63 25.99
CA GLY A 514 18.36 -58.35 27.24
C GLY A 514 19.07 -57.47 28.27
N VAL A 515 18.78 -57.79 29.54
CA VAL A 515 19.52 -57.47 30.76
C VAL A 515 18.92 -56.35 31.63
N ASP A 516 18.22 -56.86 32.65
CA ASP A 516 18.24 -56.52 34.09
C ASP A 516 18.16 -55.07 34.57
N GLY A 517 17.07 -54.79 35.28
CA GLY A 517 17.09 -54.09 36.56
C GLY A 517 17.32 -52.58 36.52
N GLU A 518 16.31 -51.86 37.00
CA GLU A 518 16.38 -50.46 37.48
C GLU A 518 16.44 -49.36 36.39
N TYR A 519 15.33 -48.60 36.32
CA TYR A 519 15.15 -47.24 35.78
C TYR A 519 15.84 -46.86 34.45
N ILE A 520 15.04 -46.67 33.40
CA ILE A 520 15.46 -45.88 32.23
C ILE A 520 15.32 -44.40 32.61
N GLN A 521 16.47 -43.74 32.82
CA GLN A 521 16.58 -42.30 32.97
C GLN A 521 16.95 -41.71 31.60
N MET A 522 15.99 -41.05 30.95
CA MET A 522 16.26 -40.15 29.82
C MET A 522 16.03 -38.71 30.29
N ASP A 523 17.10 -37.91 30.28
CA ASP A 523 17.13 -36.46 30.51
C ASP A 523 16.36 -35.90 31.72
N GLY A 524 16.63 -36.47 32.90
CA GLY A 524 16.37 -35.77 34.17
C GLY A 524 14.92 -35.42 34.48
N ARG A 525 13.93 -36.01 33.79
CA ARG A 525 12.50 -35.83 34.09
C ARG A 525 11.82 -37.17 34.31
N ASN A 526 11.12 -37.30 35.44
CA ASN A 526 10.25 -38.44 35.72
C ASN A 526 8.99 -38.32 34.84
N PHE A 527 8.73 -39.30 33.98
CA PHE A 527 7.46 -39.45 33.29
C PHE A 527 6.56 -40.43 34.08
N GLU A 528 5.48 -39.93 34.68
CA GLU A 528 4.36 -40.78 35.11
C GLU A 528 3.49 -41.09 33.89
N GLY A 529 3.78 -42.21 33.22
CA GLY A 529 2.90 -42.81 32.23
C GLY A 529 2.07 -43.91 32.87
N PHE A 530 0.74 -43.76 32.88
CA PHE A 530 -0.16 -44.86 33.25
C PHE A 530 -0.20 -45.88 32.10
N LEU A 531 0.36 -47.07 32.35
CA LEU A 531 0.15 -48.26 31.53
C LEU A 531 -1.27 -48.79 31.78
N TYR A 532 -2.14 -48.70 30.78
CA TYR A 532 -3.39 -49.48 30.75
C TYR A 532 -3.11 -50.83 30.11
N GLU A 533 -2.98 -51.88 30.92
CA GLU A 533 -3.10 -53.27 30.47
C GLU A 533 -4.59 -53.60 30.25
N SER A 534 -5.01 -53.82 29.01
CA SER A 534 -6.28 -54.47 28.73
C SER A 534 -6.11 -55.99 28.88
N HIS A 535 -6.58 -56.54 30.00
CA HIS A 535 -6.78 -57.98 30.13
C HIS A 535 -8.00 -58.41 29.30
N GLU A 536 -7.78 -58.99 28.12
CA GLU A 536 -8.72 -59.95 27.54
C GLU A 536 -8.61 -61.28 28.30
N LYS A 537 -9.74 -61.72 28.88
CA LYS A 537 -9.90 -63.07 29.42
C LYS A 537 -10.40 -64.00 28.31
N SER A 538 -9.80 -65.19 28.28
CA SER A 538 -10.13 -66.40 27.52
C SER A 538 -11.62 -66.68 27.33
#